data_AF-A0A7C9AZ92-F1
#
_entry.id   AF-A0A7C9AZ92-F1
#
_cell.length_a   1.000
_cell.length_b   1.000
_cell.length_c   1.000
_cell.angle_alpha   90.00
_cell.angle_beta   90.00
_cell.angle_gamma   90.00
#
_symmetry.space_group_name_H-M   'P 1'
#
loop_
_entity.id
_entity.type
_entity.pdbx_description
1 polymer ?
#
loop_
_entity_poly.entity_id
_entity_poly.type
_entity_poly.pdbx_seq_one_letter_code
_entity_poly.pdbx_strand_id
1 'polypeptide(L)'
;MISYNNAVVDYNNMLKEAIEQTRADLPDAYVIYVDTHSVLLDLFQHPTAYGLHYGTKACCGQGGGAYNFNPQLFCGNTKQINGSTLTATACQDPGKYVSWDGIHATEAANKLVTLAILNVSIFDPPYPLSRLCDLNPIE
;
A
#
# COMPACT_ATOMS: atom_id res chain seq x y z
N MET A 1 7.29 13.45 19.49
CA MET A 1 6.66 12.26 18.88
C MET A 1 6.94 12.36 17.39
N ILE A 2 7.59 11.35 16.79
CA ILE A 2 7.89 11.31 15.35
C ILE A 2 6.58 11.02 14.61
N SER A 3 6.35 11.63 13.43
CA SER A 3 5.17 11.29 12.62
C SER A 3 5.30 9.85 12.10
N TYR A 4 4.18 9.15 11.88
CA TYR A 4 4.24 7.79 11.32
C TYR A 4 5.01 7.74 9.99
N ASN A 5 4.87 8.75 9.13
CA ASN A 5 5.61 8.82 7.86
C ASN A 5 7.12 8.95 8.07
N ASN A 6 7.57 9.76 9.03
CA ASN A 6 9.00 9.88 9.32
C ASN A 6 9.56 8.57 9.88
N ALA A 7 8.81 7.89 10.75
CA ALA A 7 9.21 6.57 11.26
C ALA A 7 9.33 5.51 10.15
N VAL A 8 8.44 5.56 9.15
CA VAL A 8 8.51 4.68 7.97
C VAL A 8 9.73 5.02 7.10
N VAL A 9 10.02 6.31 6.89
CA VAL A 9 11.23 6.74 6.16
C VAL A 9 12.50 6.26 6.87
N ASP A 10 12.59 6.44 8.19
CA ASP A 10 13.74 5.99 8.98
C ASP A 10 13.89 4.46 8.89
N TYR A 11 12.80 3.71 9.04
CA TYR A 11 12.79 2.25 8.89
C TYR A 11 13.26 1.81 7.49
N ASN A 12 12.77 2.45 6.43
CA ASN A 12 13.16 2.11 5.07
C ASN A 12 14.65 2.41 4.81
N ASN A 13 15.19 3.49 5.36
CA ASN A 13 16.64 3.77 5.27
C ASN A 13 17.47 2.67 5.95
N MET A 14 17.09 2.28 7.17
CA MET A 14 17.76 1.17 7.89
C MET A 14 17.63 -0.16 7.15
N LEU A 15 16.47 -0.43 6.53
CA LEU A 15 16.26 -1.62 5.72
C LEU A 15 17.19 -1.65 4.50
N LYS A 16 17.39 -0.51 3.82
CA LYS A 16 18.32 -0.40 2.69
C LYS A 16 19.76 -0.71 3.12
N GLU A 17 20.22 -0.15 4.25
CA GLU A 17 21.55 -0.44 4.81
C GLU A 17 21.72 -1.93 5.15
N ALA A 18 20.71 -2.55 5.77
CA ALA A 18 20.74 -3.98 6.09
C ALA A 18 20.76 -4.86 4.83
N ILE A 19 20.02 -4.47 3.79
CA ILE A 19 20.03 -5.16 2.50
C ILE A 19 21.40 -5.03 1.81
N GLU A 20 22.06 -3.88 1.88
CA GLU A 20 23.42 -3.70 1.35
C GLU A 20 24.43 -4.63 2.02
N GLN A 21 24.37 -4.77 3.35
CA GLN A 21 25.20 -5.73 4.09
C GLN A 21 24.88 -7.17 3.68
N THR A 22 23.59 -7.51 3.58
CA THR A 22 23.14 -8.84 3.19
C THR A 22 23.65 -9.24 1.79
N ARG A 23 23.73 -8.30 0.84
CA ARG A 23 24.32 -8.57 -0.48
C ARG A 23 25.79 -8.94 -0.43
N ALA A 24 26.55 -8.34 0.48
CA ALA A 24 27.97 -8.65 0.67
C ALA A 24 28.15 -10.06 1.26
N ASP A 25 27.24 -10.47 2.15
CA ASP A 25 27.27 -11.79 2.80
C ASP A 25 26.76 -12.92 1.89
N LEU A 26 25.93 -12.61 0.90
CA LEU A 26 25.31 -13.57 -0.02
C LEU A 26 25.67 -13.30 -1.49
N PRO A 27 26.93 -13.53 -1.91
CA PRO A 27 27.40 -13.20 -3.26
C PRO A 27 26.69 -13.98 -4.38
N ASP A 28 26.10 -15.13 -4.07
CA ASP A 28 25.40 -15.99 -5.02
C ASP A 28 23.88 -15.76 -5.05
N ALA A 29 23.36 -14.75 -4.33
CA ALA A 29 21.93 -14.42 -4.28
C ALA A 29 21.66 -12.99 -4.76
N TYR A 30 20.51 -12.82 -5.42
CA TYR A 30 19.99 -11.49 -5.75
C TYR A 30 19.09 -10.99 -4.62
N VAL A 31 19.58 -10.02 -3.85
CA VAL A 31 18.81 -9.36 -2.79
C VAL A 31 18.44 -7.95 -3.26
N ILE A 32 17.16 -7.69 -3.49
CA ILE A 32 16.68 -6.45 -4.11
C ILE A 32 15.78 -5.72 -3.13
N TYR A 33 16.01 -4.42 -2.95
CA TYR A 33 15.07 -3.54 -2.27
C TYR A 33 14.01 -3.08 -3.29
N VAL A 34 12.74 -3.15 -2.90
CA VAL A 34 11.61 -2.74 -3.74
C VAL A 34 10.90 -1.58 -3.06
N ASP A 35 10.95 -0.40 -3.65
CA ASP A 35 10.42 0.84 -3.06
C ASP A 35 8.90 0.95 -3.19
N THR A 36 8.17 0.02 -2.57
CA THR A 36 6.70 0.05 -2.54
C THR A 36 6.16 1.25 -1.78
N HIS A 37 6.96 1.82 -0.86
CA HIS A 37 6.59 3.00 -0.08
C HIS A 37 6.34 4.21 -0.97
N SER A 38 7.27 4.53 -1.87
CA SER A 38 7.11 5.68 -2.78
C SER A 38 5.91 5.52 -3.72
N VAL A 39 5.64 4.30 -4.19
CA VAL A 39 4.46 4.01 -5.03
C VAL A 39 3.17 4.24 -4.26
N LEU A 40 3.03 3.64 -3.06
CA LEU A 40 1.84 3.79 -2.24
C LEU A 40 1.61 5.26 -1.86
N LEU A 41 2.67 5.98 -1.47
CA LEU A 41 2.59 7.39 -1.12
C LEU A 41 2.03 8.23 -2.28
N ASP A 42 2.51 7.98 -3.49
CA ASP A 42 2.04 8.68 -4.68
C ASP A 42 0.58 8.35 -5.01
N LEU A 43 0.15 7.09 -4.86
CA LEU A 43 -1.27 6.71 -4.99
C LEU A 43 -2.16 7.46 -3.99
N PHE A 44 -1.72 7.60 -2.74
CA PHE A 44 -2.46 8.32 -1.71
C PHE A 44 -2.55 9.83 -1.99
N GLN A 45 -1.47 10.43 -2.50
CA GLN A 45 -1.40 11.87 -2.78
C GLN A 45 -2.09 12.26 -4.09
N HIS A 46 -1.98 11.41 -5.13
CA HIS A 46 -2.42 11.70 -6.49
C HIS A 46 -3.32 10.59 -7.07
N PRO A 47 -4.38 10.13 -6.38
CA PRO A 47 -5.18 8.98 -6.81
C PRO A 47 -5.78 9.15 -8.21
N THR A 48 -6.15 10.38 -8.60
CA THR A 48 -6.76 10.70 -9.89
C THR A 48 -5.82 10.52 -11.07
N ALA A 49 -4.51 10.64 -10.88
CA ALA A 49 -3.53 10.35 -11.93
C ALA A 49 -3.56 8.87 -12.36
N TYR A 50 -4.10 7.99 -11.51
CA TYR A 50 -4.14 6.54 -11.69
C TYR A 50 -5.54 5.99 -11.93
N GLY A 51 -6.53 6.85 -12.21
CA GLY A 51 -7.93 6.44 -12.41
C GLY A 51 -8.70 6.09 -11.12
N LEU A 52 -8.06 6.24 -9.96
CA LEU A 52 -8.68 6.20 -8.62
C LEU A 52 -9.21 7.60 -8.26
N HIS A 53 -10.11 7.72 -7.29
CA HIS A 53 -10.69 9.00 -6.89
C HIS A 53 -10.37 9.36 -5.43
N TYR A 54 -10.23 8.35 -4.56
CA TYR A 54 -10.09 8.55 -3.12
C TYR A 54 -8.79 7.94 -2.61
N GLY A 55 -7.89 8.79 -2.11
CA GLY A 55 -6.64 8.37 -1.48
C GLY A 55 -6.87 7.89 -0.05
N THR A 56 -6.98 8.84 0.88
CA THR A 56 -7.01 8.58 2.33
C THR A 56 -8.37 8.13 2.88
N LYS A 57 -9.44 8.26 2.10
CA LYS A 57 -10.77 7.81 2.50
C LYS A 57 -10.87 6.29 2.34
N ALA A 58 -11.30 5.58 3.37
CA ALA A 58 -11.53 4.14 3.33
C ALA A 58 -12.82 3.81 2.57
N CYS A 59 -12.78 2.80 1.70
CA CYS A 59 -13.96 2.27 1.03
C CYS A 59 -14.91 1.57 2.02
N CYS A 60 -14.40 0.66 2.84
CA CYS A 60 -15.12 -0.03 3.90
C CYS A 60 -14.87 0.64 5.25
N GLY A 61 -15.86 1.35 5.75
CA GLY A 61 -15.66 2.11 6.97
C GLY A 61 -16.90 2.78 7.50
N GLN A 62 -16.70 3.60 8.52
CA GLN A 62 -17.74 4.34 9.22
C GLN A 62 -17.14 5.62 9.81
N GLY A 63 -17.94 6.68 9.92
CA GLY A 63 -17.53 7.98 10.46
C GLY A 63 -17.44 9.09 9.41
N GLY A 64 -17.46 8.77 8.12
CA GLY A 64 -17.48 9.76 7.04
C GLY A 64 -16.24 10.66 7.00
N GLY A 65 -16.41 11.91 6.55
CA GLY A 65 -15.32 12.87 6.46
C GLY A 65 -14.20 12.47 5.48
N ALA A 66 -12.98 12.91 5.79
CA ALA A 66 -11.79 12.72 4.95
C ALA A 66 -11.25 11.27 4.96
N TYR A 67 -11.44 10.54 6.06
CA TYR A 67 -10.86 9.20 6.23
C TYR A 67 -11.89 8.06 6.20
N ASN A 68 -13.15 8.31 6.55
CA ASN A 68 -14.17 7.27 6.69
C ASN A 68 -13.73 6.08 7.57
N PHE A 69 -12.89 6.32 8.58
CA PHE A 69 -12.30 5.29 9.41
C PHE A 69 -12.64 5.52 10.89
N ASN A 70 -12.98 4.44 11.58
CA ASN A 70 -13.18 4.43 13.03
C ASN A 70 -12.36 3.28 13.66
N PRO A 71 -11.34 3.57 14.49
CA PRO A 71 -10.49 2.54 15.07
C PRO A 71 -11.22 1.59 16.03
N GLN A 72 -12.44 1.94 16.47
CA GLN A 72 -13.26 1.09 17.32
C GLN A 72 -14.15 0.11 16.51
N LEU A 73 -14.30 0.32 15.20
CA LEU A 73 -15.24 -0.40 14.33
C LEU A 73 -14.59 -0.79 13.00
N PHE A 74 -13.94 -1.96 12.98
CA PHE A 74 -13.34 -2.52 11.76
C PHE A 74 -14.40 -2.90 10.71
N CYS A 75 -13.99 -2.91 9.44
CA CYS A 75 -14.81 -3.26 8.28
C CYS A 75 -15.66 -4.53 8.50
N GLY A 76 -16.93 -4.48 8.08
CA GLY A 76 -17.89 -5.59 8.19
C GLY A 76 -18.49 -5.81 9.57
N ASN A 77 -17.95 -5.16 10.62
CA ASN A 77 -18.48 -5.30 11.97
C ASN A 77 -19.61 -4.30 12.24
N THR A 78 -20.47 -4.69 13.19
CA THR A 78 -21.49 -3.83 13.80
C THR A 78 -21.21 -3.73 15.30
N LYS A 79 -21.21 -2.51 15.87
CA LYS A 79 -21.04 -2.28 17.31
C LYS A 79 -21.93 -1.16 17.81
N GLN A 80 -22.27 -1.19 19.10
CA GLN A 80 -22.80 -0.03 19.79
C GLN A 80 -21.68 0.90 20.24
N ILE A 81 -21.73 2.15 19.79
CA ILE A 81 -20.76 3.20 20.13
C ILE A 81 -21.57 4.44 20.49
N ASN A 82 -21.37 4.98 21.69
CA ASN A 82 -22.09 6.14 22.22
C ASN A 82 -23.62 6.02 22.15
N GLY A 83 -24.16 4.84 22.42
CA GLY A 83 -25.60 4.57 22.38
C GLY A 83 -26.20 4.33 20.99
N SER A 84 -25.39 4.40 19.92
CA SER A 84 -25.83 4.15 18.54
C SER A 84 -25.23 2.86 18.00
N THR A 85 -26.05 2.06 17.32
CA THR A 85 -25.57 0.89 16.56
C THR A 85 -24.99 1.36 15.23
N LEU A 86 -23.68 1.17 15.05
CA LEU A 86 -22.95 1.55 13.86
C LEU A 86 -22.40 0.30 13.17
N THR A 87 -22.48 0.29 11.84
CA THR A 87 -21.86 -0.74 10.99
C THR A 87 -20.83 -0.08 10.08
N ALA A 88 -19.66 -0.71 9.93
CA ALA A 88 -18.69 -0.32 8.91
C ALA A 88 -18.99 -1.08 7.61
N THR A 89 -19.37 -0.36 6.57
CA THR A 89 -19.88 -0.93 5.31
C THR A 89 -18.95 -0.60 4.15
N ALA A 90 -18.81 -1.55 3.23
CA ALA A 90 -18.10 -1.34 1.97
C ALA A 90 -18.78 -0.26 1.10
N CYS A 91 -17.96 0.49 0.38
CA CYS A 91 -18.41 1.43 -0.65
C CYS A 91 -18.94 0.68 -1.88
N GLN A 92 -19.66 1.39 -2.75
CA GLN A 92 -20.25 0.81 -3.96
C GLN A 92 -19.22 0.44 -5.04
N ASP A 93 -18.13 1.21 -5.14
CA ASP A 93 -17.09 1.02 -6.16
C ASP A 93 -15.69 1.03 -5.53
N PRO A 94 -15.20 -0.13 -5.04
CA PRO A 94 -13.86 -0.26 -4.49
C PRO A 94 -12.75 0.07 -5.49
N GLY A 95 -13.03 0.01 -6.80
CA GLY A 95 -12.10 0.34 -7.87
C GLY A 95 -11.70 1.82 -7.93
N LYS A 96 -12.35 2.68 -7.13
CA LYS A 96 -12.06 4.12 -7.03
C LYS A 96 -11.28 4.52 -5.79
N TYR A 97 -10.90 3.59 -4.94
CA TYR A 97 -10.29 3.87 -3.64
C TYR A 97 -8.88 3.29 -3.58
N VAL A 98 -7.96 4.01 -2.92
CA VAL A 98 -6.65 3.46 -2.54
C VAL A 98 -6.81 2.61 -1.29
N SER A 99 -7.46 3.15 -0.25
CA SER A 99 -7.67 2.46 1.02
C SER A 99 -8.94 1.60 1.03
N TRP A 100 -8.80 0.33 1.38
CA TRP A 100 -9.92 -0.56 1.64
C TRP A 100 -10.59 -0.21 2.96
N ASP A 101 -9.91 -0.33 4.10
CA ASP A 101 -10.52 -0.24 5.44
C ASP A 101 -9.82 0.76 6.37
N GLY A 102 -8.99 1.64 5.83
CA GLY A 102 -8.14 2.57 6.59
C GLY A 102 -6.77 2.00 6.95
N ILE A 103 -6.52 0.70 6.71
CA ILE A 103 -5.26 0.01 7.00
C ILE A 103 -4.72 -0.67 5.74
N HIS A 104 -5.57 -1.40 5.02
CA HIS A 104 -5.20 -2.17 3.83
C HIS A 104 -5.52 -1.41 2.54
N ALA A 105 -4.79 -1.72 1.47
CA ALA A 105 -5.06 -1.20 0.13
C ALA A 105 -6.16 -2.02 -0.58
N THR A 106 -6.90 -1.38 -1.48
CA THR A 106 -7.88 -2.07 -2.35
C THR A 106 -7.19 -2.95 -3.39
N GLU A 107 -7.95 -3.83 -4.03
CA GLU A 107 -7.48 -4.60 -5.20
C GLU A 107 -6.91 -3.67 -6.30
N ALA A 108 -7.61 -2.58 -6.62
CA ALA A 108 -7.20 -1.65 -7.67
C ALA A 108 -5.84 -0.98 -7.35
N ALA A 109 -5.62 -0.58 -6.10
CA ALA A 109 -4.32 -0.06 -5.67
C ALA A 109 -3.23 -1.14 -5.68
N ASN A 110 -3.52 -2.35 -5.20
CA ASN A 110 -2.58 -3.47 -5.25
C ASN A 110 -2.19 -3.83 -6.68
N LYS A 111 -3.11 -3.76 -7.64
CA LYS A 111 -2.82 -3.96 -9.08
C LYS A 111 -1.80 -2.93 -9.58
N LEU A 112 -1.95 -1.66 -9.23
CA LEU A 112 -1.00 -0.60 -9.61
C LEU A 112 0.38 -0.80 -8.97
N VAL A 113 0.44 -1.17 -7.69
CA VAL A 113 1.71 -1.51 -7.02
C VAL A 113 2.38 -2.70 -7.71
N THR A 114 1.60 -3.73 -8.06
CA THR A 114 2.10 -4.91 -8.77
C THR A 114 2.66 -4.55 -10.14
N LEU A 115 1.97 -3.70 -10.90
CA LEU A 115 2.47 -3.22 -12.20
C LEU A 115 3.78 -2.42 -12.05
N ALA A 116 3.93 -1.62 -11.00
CA ALA A 116 5.18 -0.91 -10.71
C ALA A 116 6.34 -1.88 -10.38
N ILE A 117 6.06 -2.93 -9.60
CA ILE A 117 7.04 -4.00 -9.29
C ILE A 117 7.46 -4.72 -10.58
N LEU A 118 6.49 -5.11 -11.43
CA LEU A 118 6.75 -5.83 -12.67
C LEU A 118 7.52 -4.98 -13.70
N ASN A 119 7.37 -3.66 -13.66
CA ASN A 119 8.15 -2.73 -14.49
C ASN A 119 9.58 -2.49 -13.96
N VAL A 120 9.94 -3.05 -12.79
CA VAL A 120 11.27 -3.01 -12.17
C VAL A 120 11.86 -1.61 -11.92
N SER A 121 11.11 -0.54 -12.16
CA SER A 121 11.57 0.85 -12.03
C SER A 121 11.79 1.28 -10.58
N ILE A 122 11.24 0.53 -9.63
CA ILE A 122 11.32 0.78 -8.19
C ILE A 122 12.32 -0.17 -7.49
N PHE A 123 13.14 -0.87 -8.26
CA PHE A 123 14.12 -1.83 -7.73
C PHE A 123 15.45 -1.12 -7.47
N ASP A 124 16.06 -1.44 -6.34
CA ASP A 124 17.40 -1.00 -5.97
C ASP A 124 18.23 -2.21 -5.50
N PRO A 125 19.27 -2.64 -6.24
CA PRO A 125 19.65 -2.13 -7.56
C PRO A 125 18.61 -2.53 -8.63
N PRO A 126 18.57 -1.81 -9.78
CA PRO A 126 17.73 -2.20 -10.90
C PRO A 126 18.06 -3.62 -11.36
N TYR A 127 17.04 -4.46 -11.50
CA TYR A 127 17.22 -5.84 -11.95
C TYR A 127 16.04 -6.31 -12.82
N PRO A 128 16.28 -6.82 -14.03
CA PRO A 128 15.20 -7.28 -14.90
C PRO A 128 14.62 -8.61 -14.39
N LEU A 129 13.35 -8.60 -13.96
CA LEU A 129 12.63 -9.78 -13.50
C LEU A 129 12.56 -10.91 -14.55
N SER A 130 12.57 -10.56 -15.84
CA SER A 130 12.62 -11.52 -16.94
C SER A 130 13.85 -12.44 -16.94
N ARG A 131 14.89 -12.12 -16.15
CA ARG A 131 16.04 -13.00 -15.94
C ARG A 131 15.85 -14.03 -14.84
N LEU A 132 14.86 -13.83 -13.95
CA LEU A 132 14.56 -14.74 -12.83
C LEU A 132 13.36 -15.63 -13.11
N CYS A 133 12.35 -15.09 -13.80
CA CYS A 133 11.06 -15.72 -14.00
C CYS A 133 10.56 -15.51 -15.44
N ASP A 134 9.85 -16.51 -15.97
CA ASP A 134 9.07 -16.35 -17.19
C ASP A 134 7.77 -15.62 -16.87
N LEU A 135 7.69 -14.33 -17.22
CA LEU A 135 6.55 -13.48 -16.89
C LEU A 135 5.45 -13.64 -17.94
N ASN A 136 4.33 -14.23 -17.53
CA ASN A 136 3.13 -14.31 -18.35
C ASN A 136 2.24 -13.08 -18.12
N PRO A 137 1.47 -12.63 -19.14
CA PRO A 137 0.49 -11.57 -18.98
C PRO A 137 -0.51 -11.88 -17.87
N ILE A 138 -0.87 -10.87 -17.10
CA ILE A 138 -2.00 -10.94 -16.18
C ILE A 138 -3.24 -10.67 -17.04
N GLU A 139 -4.01 -11.71 -17.36
CA GLU A 139 -5.32 -11.59 -18.03
C GLU A 139 -6.32 -10.76 -17.21
#